data_AF-A0A7W0A0C8-F1
#
_entry.id   AF-A0A7W0A0C8-F1
#
_cell.length_a   1.000
_cell.length_b   1.000
_cell.length_c   1.000
_cell.angle_alpha   90.00
_cell.angle_beta   90.00
_cell.angle_gamma   90.00
#
_symmetry.space_group_name_H-M   'P 1'
#
loop_
_entity.id
_entity.type
_entity.pdbx_description
1 polymer ?
#
loop_
_entity_poly.entity_id
_entity_poly.type
_entity_poly.pdbx_seq_one_letter_code
_entity_poly.pdbx_strand_id
1 'polypeptide(L)'
;MNELWPAGDPLVGWRYWQLVAGGERLRSVSLRRFVWEPGRPMRASCMAGRHRAPAPDCDCGIYAAPDLGTLREHGLCLVPGGLVVGEVGLWGAVLTGEAGGYRGEYASP
;
A
#
# COMPACT_ATOMS: atom_id res chain seq x y z
N MET A 1 5.44 1.50 23.61
CA MET A 1 4.76 2.59 22.88
C MET A 1 5.34 2.57 21.47
N ASN A 2 4.49 2.34 20.48
CA ASN A 2 4.83 1.84 19.15
C ASN A 2 5.21 3.01 18.23
N GLU A 3 6.51 3.27 18.04
CA GLU A 3 7.10 4.40 17.28
C GLU A 3 6.98 4.26 15.74
N LEU A 4 5.85 3.78 15.22
CA LEU A 4 5.73 3.55 13.77
C LEU A 4 4.59 4.33 13.10
N TRP A 5 3.70 4.98 13.84
CA TRP A 5 2.77 5.97 13.26
C TRP A 5 3.48 7.33 13.13
N PRO A 6 3.29 8.09 12.04
CA PRO A 6 3.92 9.39 11.89
C PRO A 6 3.42 10.36 12.96
N ALA A 7 4.30 11.26 13.40
CA ALA A 7 3.93 12.34 14.33
C ALA A 7 3.02 13.41 13.69
N GLY A 8 2.85 13.39 12.37
CA GLY A 8 1.93 14.25 11.61
C GLY A 8 0.89 13.44 10.84
N ASP A 9 -0.03 14.14 10.17
CA ASP A 9 -1.14 13.49 9.46
C ASP A 9 -0.62 12.70 8.25
N PRO A 10 -0.89 11.37 8.18
CA PRO A 10 -0.55 10.58 7.01
C PRO A 10 -1.41 11.02 5.82
N LEU A 11 -0.84 10.92 4.62
CA LEU A 11 -1.62 11.08 3.40
C LEU A 11 -2.49 9.83 3.20
N VAL A 12 -3.80 10.01 3.33
CA VAL A 12 -4.78 8.92 3.24
C VAL A 12 -5.14 8.64 1.78
N GLY A 13 -5.17 7.37 1.42
CA GLY A 13 -5.72 6.88 0.17
C GLY A 13 -6.46 5.56 0.36
N TRP A 14 -6.80 4.90 -0.75
CA TRP A 14 -7.57 3.67 -0.81
C TRP A 14 -6.78 2.55 -1.44
N ARG A 15 -6.94 1.32 -0.95
CA ARG A 15 -6.20 0.17 -1.45
C ARG A 15 -7.04 -1.12 -1.42
N TYR A 16 -6.70 -2.02 -2.32
CA TYR A 16 -7.11 -3.42 -2.28
C TYR A 16 -6.10 -4.30 -1.54
N TRP A 17 -6.61 -5.19 -0.70
CA TRP A 17 -5.84 -6.30 -0.13
C TRP A 17 -6.57 -7.62 -0.36
N GLN A 18 -5.80 -8.71 -0.37
CA GLN A 18 -6.38 -10.03 -0.20
C GLN A 18 -6.33 -10.43 1.25
N LEU A 19 -7.43 -11.03 1.73
CA LEU A 19 -7.44 -11.70 3.02
C LEU A 19 -6.62 -13.00 2.94
N VAL A 20 -5.69 -13.19 3.87
CA VAL A 20 -4.95 -14.45 4.00
C VAL A 20 -5.89 -15.52 4.58
N ALA A 21 -5.74 -16.77 4.16
CA ALA A 21 -6.49 -17.89 4.74
C ALA A 21 -6.30 -17.91 6.27
N GLY A 22 -7.41 -17.95 7.01
CA GLY A 22 -7.44 -17.74 8.47
C GLY A 22 -7.98 -16.37 8.90
N GLY A 23 -8.05 -15.38 8.01
CA GLY A 23 -8.83 -14.15 8.21
C GLY A 23 -8.15 -13.03 8.99
N GLU A 24 -6.95 -13.25 9.54
CA GLU A 24 -6.33 -12.30 10.47
C GLU A 24 -5.34 -11.33 9.80
N ARG A 25 -4.92 -11.61 8.56
CA ARG A 25 -3.87 -10.85 7.88
C ARG A 25 -4.27 -10.45 6.48
N LEU A 26 -3.79 -9.28 6.08
CA LEU A 26 -3.92 -8.76 4.73
C LEU A 26 -2.64 -9.05 3.94
N ARG A 27 -2.76 -9.20 2.61
CA ARG A 27 -1.59 -9.25 1.72
C ARG A 27 -1.81 -8.42 0.48
N SER A 28 -0.70 -7.98 -0.12
CA SER A 28 -0.75 -7.28 -1.41
C SER A 28 -1.33 -8.18 -2.50
N VAL A 29 -2.23 -7.61 -3.30
CA VAL A 29 -2.91 -8.34 -4.38
C VAL A 29 -1.93 -8.85 -5.45
N SER A 30 -1.12 -7.94 -6.00
CA SER A 30 -0.22 -8.25 -7.12
C SER A 30 1.08 -8.93 -6.66
N LEU A 31 1.52 -8.66 -5.43
CA LEU A 31 2.78 -9.15 -4.87
C LEU A 31 2.52 -9.89 -3.56
N ARG A 32 1.94 -11.09 -3.66
CA ARG A 32 1.38 -11.87 -2.53
C ARG A 32 2.38 -12.25 -1.43
N ARG A 33 3.68 -12.12 -1.66
CA ARG A 33 4.72 -12.30 -0.63
C ARG A 33 4.70 -11.21 0.44
N PHE A 34 4.11 -10.05 0.15
CA PHE A 34 4.01 -8.94 1.10
C PHE A 34 2.73 -9.06 1.92
N VAL A 35 2.90 -9.64 3.12
CA VAL A 35 1.88 -9.73 4.16
C VAL A 35 1.96 -8.49 5.05
N TRP A 36 0.80 -7.96 5.40
CA TRP A 36 0.63 -6.83 6.30
C TRP A 36 0.28 -7.38 7.68
N GLU A 37 1.17 -7.16 8.64
CA GLU A 37 0.96 -7.59 10.02
C GLU A 37 0.10 -6.55 10.76
N PRO A 38 -0.96 -6.96 11.50
CA PRO A 38 -1.83 -6.02 12.21
C PRO A 38 -1.06 -5.11 13.16
N GLY A 39 -1.35 -3.80 13.11
CA GLY A 39 -0.71 -2.78 13.94
C GLY A 39 0.78 -2.55 13.64
N ARG A 40 1.32 -3.15 12.58
CA ARG A 40 2.70 -2.94 12.12
C ARG A 40 2.71 -2.31 10.74
N PRO A 41 3.25 -1.09 10.61
CA PRO A 41 3.41 -0.47 9.32
C PRO A 41 4.29 -1.28 8.37
N MET A 42 3.87 -1.30 7.11
CA MET A 42 4.66 -1.83 6.02
C MET A 42 5.64 -0.76 5.54
N ARG A 43 6.90 -1.15 5.32
CA ARG A 43 7.89 -0.32 4.64
C ARG A 43 8.11 -0.81 3.21
N ALA A 44 8.08 0.10 2.25
CA ALA A 44 8.37 -0.16 0.87
C ALA A 44 9.84 -0.57 0.68
N SER A 45 10.05 -1.49 -0.25
CA SER A 45 11.40 -1.86 -0.70
C SER A 45 11.41 -1.95 -2.22
N CYS A 46 12.47 -1.45 -2.84
CA CYS A 46 12.73 -1.73 -4.24
C CYS A 46 13.08 -3.20 -4.39
N MET A 47 12.37 -3.91 -5.27
CA MET A 47 12.62 -5.34 -5.50
C MET A 47 13.94 -5.60 -6.22
N ALA A 48 14.43 -4.64 -7.00
CA ALA A 48 15.77 -4.70 -7.59
C ALA A 48 16.87 -4.33 -6.58
N GLY A 49 16.53 -3.80 -5.40
CA GLY A 49 17.50 -3.41 -4.37
C GLY A 49 18.42 -2.23 -4.72
N ARG A 50 18.09 -1.45 -5.77
CA ARG A 50 18.98 -0.43 -6.33
C ARG A 50 18.90 0.94 -5.66
N HIS A 51 17.79 1.23 -4.99
CA HIS A 51 17.48 2.55 -4.43
C HIS A 51 16.45 2.42 -3.30
N ARG A 52 16.29 3.51 -2.54
CA ARG A 52 15.19 3.64 -1.58
C ARG A 52 13.84 3.68 -2.33
N ALA A 53 12.80 3.20 -1.69
CA ALA A 53 11.44 3.23 -2.22
C ALA A 53 10.59 4.23 -1.42
N PRO A 54 9.69 4.97 -2.06
CA PRO A 54 9.47 5.05 -3.52
C PRO A 54 10.59 5.84 -4.22
N ALA A 55 10.80 5.58 -5.52
CA ALA A 55 11.68 6.38 -6.37
C ALA A 55 10.88 6.88 -7.59
N PRO A 56 11.13 8.11 -8.09
CA PRO A 56 10.37 8.68 -9.21
C PRO A 56 10.42 7.84 -10.50
N ASP A 57 11.58 7.25 -10.78
CA ASP A 57 11.95 6.51 -11.99
C ASP A 57 11.82 4.97 -11.87
N CYS A 58 11.19 4.49 -10.80
CA CYS A 58 10.92 3.08 -10.57
C CYS A 58 9.45 2.88 -10.17
N ASP A 59 8.89 1.69 -10.34
CA ASP A 59 7.54 1.31 -9.90
C ASP A 59 7.48 0.89 -8.42
N CYS A 60 8.56 1.09 -7.66
CA CYS A 60 8.58 0.74 -6.24
C CYS A 60 7.78 1.72 -5.37
N GLY A 61 7.31 1.23 -4.23
CA GLY A 61 6.48 1.99 -3.30
C GLY A 61 5.21 1.24 -2.91
N ILE A 62 4.55 1.71 -1.86
CA ILE A 62 3.23 1.19 -1.47
C ILE A 62 2.17 2.05 -2.13
N TYR A 63 1.43 1.45 -3.05
CA TYR A 63 0.41 2.13 -3.84
C TYR A 63 -0.89 2.38 -3.05
N ALA A 64 -1.46 3.57 -3.23
CA ALA A 64 -2.83 3.90 -2.84
C ALA A 64 -3.48 4.77 -3.92
N ALA A 65 -4.80 4.68 -4.05
CA ALA A 65 -5.61 5.57 -4.87
C ALA A 65 -6.13 6.74 -4.01
N PRO A 66 -6.39 7.93 -4.56
CA PRO A 66 -6.94 9.08 -3.85
C PRO A 66 -8.38 8.83 -3.40
N ASP A 67 -9.13 8.06 -4.19
CA ASP A 67 -10.53 7.75 -3.94
C ASP A 67 -10.91 6.36 -4.48
N LEU A 68 -12.10 5.91 -4.13
CA LEU A 68 -12.66 4.64 -4.56
C LEU A 68 -12.93 4.56 -6.07
N GLY A 69 -13.17 5.69 -6.74
CA GLY A 69 -13.38 5.77 -8.19
C GLY A 69 -12.10 5.41 -8.93
N THR A 70 -11.01 6.12 -8.62
CA THR A 70 -9.68 5.80 -9.17
C THR A 70 -9.27 4.38 -8.81
N LEU A 71 -9.54 3.91 -7.59
CA LEU A 71 -9.20 2.54 -7.20
C LEU A 71 -9.91 1.49 -8.09
N ARG A 72 -11.19 1.73 -8.44
CA ARG A 72 -11.99 0.83 -9.28
C ARG A 72 -11.48 0.76 -10.72
N GLU A 73 -10.97 1.86 -11.26
CA GLU A 73 -10.41 1.92 -12.61
C GLU A 73 -9.15 1.06 -12.75
N HIS A 74 -8.38 0.91 -11.67
CA HIS A 74 -7.26 -0.02 -11.59
C HIS A 74 -7.67 -1.49 -11.41
N GLY A 75 -8.88 -1.83 -11.87
CA GLY A 75 -9.54 -3.14 -11.78
C GLY A 75 -8.56 -4.29 -11.90
N LEU A 76 -8.43 -5.04 -10.80
CA LEU A 76 -7.51 -6.16 -10.73
C LEU A 76 -8.22 -7.41 -11.26
N CYS A 77 -7.56 -8.18 -12.13
CA CYS A 77 -7.95 -9.57 -12.41
C CYS A 77 -7.64 -10.40 -11.16
N LEU A 78 -8.55 -10.34 -10.20
CA LEU A 78 -8.40 -10.97 -8.91
C LEU A 78 -8.70 -12.46 -9.02
N VAL A 79 -7.72 -13.28 -8.66
CA VAL A 79 -7.96 -14.69 -8.36
C VAL A 79 -9.04 -14.85 -7.27
N PRO A 80 -9.75 -15.98 -7.24
CA PRO A 80 -10.74 -16.28 -6.21
C PRO A 80 -10.20 -16.07 -4.78
N GLY A 81 -10.98 -15.41 -3.93
CA GLY A 81 -10.65 -15.15 -2.52
C GLY A 81 -11.36 -13.90 -1.98
N GLY A 82 -11.30 -13.70 -0.65
CA GLY A 82 -11.83 -12.50 -0.01
C GLY A 82 -10.99 -11.27 -0.35
N LEU A 83 -11.57 -10.33 -1.09
CA LEU A 83 -10.99 -9.02 -1.34
C LEU A 83 -11.43 -8.05 -0.24
N VAL A 84 -10.49 -7.31 0.31
CA VAL A 84 -10.74 -6.24 1.27
C VAL A 84 -10.42 -4.91 0.60
N VAL A 85 -11.29 -3.94 0.80
CA VAL A 85 -11.12 -2.54 0.39
C VAL A 85 -11.12 -1.69 1.64
N GLY A 86 -10.25 -0.71 1.71
CA GLY A 86 -10.16 0.18 2.85
C GLY A 86 -9.18 1.31 2.62
N GLU A 87 -9.17 2.22 3.58
CA GLU A 87 -8.23 3.32 3.64
C GLU A 87 -6.83 2.82 4.02
N VAL A 88 -5.82 3.56 3.59
CA VAL A 88 -4.42 3.34 3.93
C VAL A 88 -3.76 4.69 4.13
N GLY A 89 -3.15 4.89 5.29
CA GLY A 89 -2.30 6.04 5.55
C GLY A 89 -0.91 5.82 4.96
N LEU A 90 -0.36 6.82 4.28
CA LEU A 90 1.00 6.84 3.74
C LEU A 90 1.83 7.93 4.41
N TRP A 91 3.10 7.63 4.71
CA TRP A 91 4.04 8.61 5.28
C TRP A 91 5.51 8.28 4.97
N GLY A 92 6.42 9.12 5.48
CA GLY A 92 7.82 9.15 5.06
C GLY A 92 7.94 9.86 3.71
N ALA A 93 8.71 9.30 2.77
CA ALA A 93 8.67 9.76 1.40
C ALA A 93 7.36 9.31 0.72
N VAL A 94 6.59 10.27 0.20
CA VAL A 94 5.35 10.00 -0.57
C VAL A 94 5.45 10.68 -1.92
N LEU A 95 5.28 9.91 -3.00
CA LEU A 95 5.15 10.42 -4.36
C LEU A 95 3.67 10.49 -4.73
N THR A 96 3.20 11.68 -5.05
CA THR A 96 1.89 11.92 -5.66
C THR A 96 2.08 12.01 -7.18
N GLY A 97 1.55 11.05 -7.94
CA GLY A 97 1.77 10.97 -9.38
C GLY A 97 0.70 11.68 -10.22
N GLU A 98 1.00 11.93 -11.49
CA GLU A 98 0.10 12.56 -12.49
C GLU A 98 -1.08 11.67 -12.90
N ALA A 99 -0.93 10.34 -12.81
CA ALA A 99 -1.99 9.36 -13.09
C ALA A 99 -2.99 9.20 -11.93
N GLY A 100 -3.06 10.19 -11.04
CA GLY A 100 -4.03 10.23 -9.94
C GLY A 100 -3.79 9.17 -8.86
N GLY A 101 -2.56 8.72 -8.61
CA GLY A 101 -2.26 7.71 -7.58
C GLY A 101 -1.09 8.12 -6.67
N TYR A 102 -0.96 7.43 -5.53
CA TYR A 102 0.05 7.69 -4.50
C TYR A 102 1.00 6.51 -4.34
N ARG A 103 2.26 6.79 -3.98
CA ARG A 103 3.25 5.78 -3.58
C ARG A 103 3.98 6.23 -2.33
N GLY A 104 3.82 5.49 -1.23
CA GLY A 104 4.47 5.80 0.05
C GLY A 104 5.66 4.91 0.38
N GLU A 105 6.57 5.43 1.22
CA GLU A 105 7.65 4.67 1.86
C GLU A 105 7.10 3.80 2.98
N TYR A 106 6.22 4.35 3.81
CA TYR A 106 5.54 3.62 4.87
C TYR A 106 4.03 3.63 4.64
N ALA A 107 3.36 2.59 5.11
CA ALA A 107 1.92 2.52 5.08
C ALA A 107 1.31 1.67 6.20
N SER A 108 0.09 2.02 6.60
CA SER A 108 -0.77 1.19 7.44
C SER A 108 -2.22 1.33 6.98
N PRO A 109 -3.01 0.24 6.97
CA PRO A 109 -4.46 0.34 6.91
C PRO A 109 -5.01 0.98 8.19
#